data_AF-K0EZ17-F1
#
_entry.id   AF-K0EZ17-F1
#
_cell.length_a   1.000
_cell.length_b   1.000
_cell.length_c   1.000
_cell.angle_alpha   90.00
_cell.angle_beta   90.00
_cell.angle_gamma   90.00
#
_symmetry.space_group_name_H-M   'P 1'
#
loop_
_entity.id
_entity.type
_entity.pdbx_description
1 polymer ?
#
loop_
_entity_poly.entity_id
_entity_poly.type
_entity_poly.pdbx_seq_one_letter_code
_entity_poly.pdbx_strand_id
1 'polypeptide(L)'
;MARGSVGHPMLTGINYWDELKDSPSQMEICFAIFANVLELDDEGEPVNEKYAERRAAVWLYRYCTGELPPGEADLESWEVELF
;
A
#
# COMPACT_ATOMS: atom_id res chain seq x y z
N MET A 1 17.91 -14.13 0.29
CA MET A 1 16.61 -14.27 0.97
C MET A 1 16.31 -12.98 1.73
N ALA A 2 15.65 -12.01 1.10
CA ALA A 2 14.95 -10.97 1.85
C ALA A 2 13.74 -11.69 2.48
N ARG A 3 13.91 -12.17 3.71
CA ARG A 3 12.91 -12.97 4.44
C ARG A 3 11.73 -12.07 4.81
N GLY A 4 10.86 -11.75 3.86
CA GLY A 4 9.52 -11.18 4.08
C GLY A 4 9.43 -9.88 4.91
N SER A 5 10.55 -9.20 5.21
CA SER A 5 10.60 -8.13 6.21
C SER A 5 10.51 -6.72 5.64
N VAL A 6 10.25 -6.57 4.34
CA VAL A 6 9.81 -5.28 3.77
C VAL A 6 8.29 -5.10 3.94
N GLY A 7 7.63 -6.04 4.62
CA GLY A 7 6.20 -5.96 4.89
C GLY A 7 5.89 -4.90 5.94
N HIS A 8 4.93 -4.04 5.65
CA HIS A 8 4.29 -3.20 6.65
C HIS A 8 3.70 -4.09 7.76
N PRO A 9 3.77 -3.73 9.07
CA PRO A 9 3.29 -4.57 10.16
C PRO A 9 1.84 -5.09 9.99
N MET A 10 1.00 -4.31 9.31
CA MET A 10 -0.37 -4.68 8.91
C MET A 10 -0.45 -5.94 8.04
N LEU A 11 0.59 -6.23 7.26
CA LEU A 11 0.66 -7.36 6.34
C LEU A 11 1.35 -8.59 6.94
N THR A 12 1.60 -8.59 8.26
CA THR A 12 2.21 -9.73 8.94
C THR A 12 1.34 -10.97 8.79
N GLY A 13 1.88 -12.02 8.17
CA GLY A 13 1.17 -13.27 7.91
C GLY A 13 0.36 -13.29 6.60
N ILE A 14 0.33 -12.19 5.84
CA ILE A 14 -0.31 -12.11 4.53
C ILE A 14 0.74 -12.37 3.46
N ASN A 15 0.49 -13.33 2.57
CA ASN A 15 1.39 -13.66 1.47
C ASN A 15 1.12 -12.83 0.20
N TYR A 16 1.12 -11.51 0.34
CA TYR A 16 0.77 -10.59 -0.74
C TYR A 16 1.71 -10.69 -1.96
N TRP A 17 2.96 -11.11 -1.76
CA TRP A 17 3.92 -11.28 -2.85
C TRP A 17 3.51 -12.34 -3.87
N ASP A 18 2.89 -13.43 -3.42
CA ASP A 18 2.44 -14.46 -4.35
C ASP A 18 1.19 -14.01 -5.12
N GLU A 19 0.26 -13.32 -4.45
CA GLU A 19 -0.93 -12.74 -5.10
C GLU A 19 -0.56 -11.64 -6.14
N LEU A 20 0.41 -10.77 -5.81
CA LEU A 20 0.83 -9.69 -6.70
C LEU A 20 1.56 -10.19 -7.96
N LYS A 21 2.20 -11.37 -7.93
CA LYS A 21 2.82 -11.95 -9.14
C LYS A 21 1.79 -12.26 -10.21
N ASP A 22 0.63 -12.73 -9.79
CA ASP A 22 -0.46 -13.11 -10.68
C ASP A 22 -1.33 -11.91 -11.07
N SER A 23 -1.22 -10.80 -10.33
CA SER A 23 -2.03 -9.60 -10.54
C SER A 23 -1.22 -8.30 -10.61
N PRO A 24 -0.49 -8.04 -11.72
CA PRO A 24 0.29 -6.82 -11.91
C PRO A 24 -0.51 -5.52 -11.71
N SER A 25 -1.79 -5.50 -12.11
CA SER A 25 -2.67 -4.34 -11.93
C SER A 25 -2.88 -3.96 -10.46
N GLN A 26 -2.79 -4.93 -9.55
CA GLN A 26 -2.94 -4.70 -8.11
C GLN A 26 -1.67 -4.08 -7.53
N MET A 27 -0.50 -4.43 -8.09
CA MET A 27 0.76 -3.77 -7.76
C MET A 27 0.79 -2.34 -8.30
N GLU A 28 0.23 -2.08 -9.48
CA GLU A 28 0.08 -0.73 -10.03
C GLU A 28 -0.78 0.15 -9.11
N ILE A 29 -1.93 -0.35 -8.64
CA ILE A 29 -2.78 0.39 -7.69
C ILE A 29 -2.07 0.60 -6.35
N CYS A 30 -1.37 -0.42 -5.83
CA CYS A 30 -0.59 -0.29 -4.60
C CYS A 30 0.46 0.84 -4.70
N PHE A 31 1.13 0.92 -5.85
CA PHE A 31 2.11 1.98 -6.11
C PHE A 31 1.44 3.34 -6.28
N ALA A 32 0.32 3.41 -7.00
CA ALA A 32 -0.44 4.64 -7.16
C ALA A 32 -0.91 5.21 -5.83
N ILE A 33 -1.41 4.36 -4.91
CA ILE A 33 -1.79 4.81 -3.56
C ILE A 33 -0.61 5.41 -2.82
N PHE A 34 0.53 4.73 -2.84
CA PHE A 34 1.74 5.29 -2.22
C PHE A 34 2.08 6.64 -2.82
N ALA A 35 2.15 6.75 -4.16
CA ALA A 35 2.54 7.96 -4.86
C ALA A 35 1.53 9.12 -4.66
N ASN A 36 0.24 8.83 -4.68
CA ASN A 36 -0.82 9.83 -4.54
C ASN A 36 -0.87 10.38 -3.10
N VAL A 37 -0.59 9.54 -2.10
CA VAL A 37 -0.58 9.94 -0.68
C VAL A 37 0.75 10.58 -0.27
N LEU A 38 1.84 10.30 -0.99
CA LEU A 38 3.17 10.81 -0.65
C LEU A 38 3.20 12.35 -0.75
N GLU A 39 3.45 12.98 0.37
CA GLU A 39 3.72 14.41 0.48
C GLU A 39 5.23 14.63 0.41
N LEU A 40 5.64 15.56 -0.45
CA LEU A 40 7.01 16.01 -0.57
C LEU A 40 7.12 17.44 -0.02
N ASP A 41 8.25 17.76 0.60
CA ASP A 41 8.59 19.15 0.95
C ASP A 41 9.11 19.94 -0.26
N ASP A 42 9.50 21.19 -0.02
CA ASP A 42 10.03 22.10 -1.05
C ASP A 42 11.35 21.61 -1.67
N GLU A 43 12.08 20.71 -1.01
CA GLU A 43 13.31 20.08 -1.51
C GLU A 43 13.01 18.77 -2.29
N GLY A 44 11.76 18.32 -2.28
CA GLY A 44 11.33 17.07 -2.91
C GLY A 44 11.50 15.84 -2.03
N GLU A 45 11.75 16.02 -0.73
CA GLU A 45 11.94 14.93 0.23
C GLU A 45 10.60 14.50 0.85
N PRO A 46 10.38 13.18 1.05
CA PRO A 46 9.11 12.68 1.57
C PRO A 46 8.93 13.01 3.06
N VAL A 47 7.81 13.68 3.40
CA VAL A 47 7.52 14.08 4.78
C VAL A 47 6.54 13.14 5.50
N ASN A 48 5.81 12.32 4.75
CA ASN A 48 4.76 11.44 5.28
C ASN A 48 4.90 9.96 4.81
N GLU A 49 6.10 9.51 4.43
CA GLU A 49 6.34 8.18 3.83
C GLU A 49 5.65 7.02 4.57
N LYS A 50 5.78 6.97 5.90
CA LYS A 50 5.15 5.92 6.72
C LYS A 50 3.62 5.91 6.62
N TYR A 51 3.01 7.09 6.44
CA TYR A 51 1.58 7.20 6.23
C TYR A 51 1.22 6.70 4.83
N ALA A 52 1.95 7.11 3.80
CA ALA A 52 1.77 6.62 2.44
C ALA A 52 1.93 5.08 2.34
N GLU A 53 2.97 4.51 2.96
CA GLU A 53 3.17 3.06 3.08
C GLU A 53 1.99 2.38 3.77
N ARG A 54 1.47 2.97 4.85
CA ARG A 54 0.33 2.43 5.59
C ARG A 54 -0.91 2.40 4.72
N ARG A 55 -1.19 3.45 3.94
CA ARG A 55 -2.33 3.50 3.01
C ARG A 55 -2.20 2.48 1.88
N ALA A 56 -1.00 2.34 1.31
CA ALA A 56 -0.73 1.28 0.34
C ALA A 56 -0.90 -0.13 0.95
N ALA A 57 -0.53 -0.32 2.21
CA ALA A 57 -0.75 -1.58 2.94
C ALA A 57 -2.25 -1.88 3.17
N VAL A 58 -3.10 -0.87 3.38
CA VAL A 58 -4.57 -1.05 3.46
C VAL A 58 -5.09 -1.72 2.19
N TRP A 59 -4.62 -1.28 1.03
CA TRP A 59 -4.99 -1.88 -0.25
C TRP A 59 -4.55 -3.34 -0.36
N LEU A 60 -3.28 -3.63 -0.06
CA LEU A 60 -2.77 -5.00 -0.13
C LEU A 60 -3.50 -5.94 0.84
N TYR A 61 -3.78 -5.48 2.05
CA TYR A 61 -4.56 -6.25 3.02
C TYR A 61 -5.96 -6.53 2.49
N ARG A 62 -6.66 -5.50 1.99
CA ARG A 62 -8.01 -5.63 1.45
C ARG A 62 -8.05 -6.54 0.23
N TYR A 63 -7.07 -6.43 -0.65
CA TYR A 63 -6.94 -7.28 -1.82
C TYR A 63 -6.75 -8.75 -1.43
N CYS A 64 -5.86 -9.05 -0.47
CA CYS A 64 -5.56 -10.43 -0.08
C CYS A 64 -6.62 -11.07 0.82
N THR A 65 -7.35 -10.28 1.61
CA THR A 65 -8.30 -10.80 2.62
C THR A 65 -9.76 -10.55 2.28
N GLY A 66 -10.04 -9.60 1.39
CA GLY A 66 -11.39 -9.08 1.14
C GLY A 66 -11.93 -8.16 2.24
N GLU A 67 -11.16 -7.90 3.30
CA GLU A 67 -11.59 -7.16 4.48
C GLU A 67 -10.83 -5.84 4.65
N LEU A 68 -11.45 -4.88 5.34
CA LEU A 68 -10.74 -3.67 5.78
C LEU A 68 -9.86 -4.01 7.00
N PRO A 69 -8.59 -3.60 7.06
CA PRO A 69 -7.77 -3.84 8.23
C PRO A 69 -8.38 -3.18 9.48
N PRO A 70 -8.32 -3.83 10.65
CA PRO A 70 -8.90 -3.29 11.87
C PRO A 70 -8.34 -1.90 12.24
N GLY A 71 -9.24 -0.92 12.41
CA GLY A 71 -8.89 0.45 12.81
C GLY A 71 -8.46 1.36 11.66
N GLU A 72 -8.44 0.87 10.43
CA GLU A 72 -8.19 1.70 9.24
C GLU A 72 -9.50 2.28 8.70
N ALA A 73 -9.40 3.48 8.12
CA ALA A 73 -10.45 4.01 7.26
C ALA A 73 -10.32 3.41 5.85
N ASP A 74 -11.43 3.35 5.12
CA ASP A 74 -11.39 2.93 3.72
C ASP A 74 -10.56 3.91 2.88
N LEU A 75 -10.10 3.46 1.71
CA LEU A 75 -9.37 4.27 0.75
C LEU A 75 -10.31 5.26 0.07
N GLU A 76 -9.91 6.52 0.04
CA GLU A 76 -10.57 7.55 -0.74
C GLU A 76 -10.32 7.33 -2.23
N SER A 77 -11.23 7.80 -3.07
CA SER A 77 -11.15 7.58 -4.52
C SER A 77 -9.89 8.16 -5.16
N TRP A 78 -9.41 9.29 -4.64
CA TRP A 78 -8.20 9.94 -5.14
C TRP A 78 -6.92 9.18 -4.74
N GLU A 79 -6.95 8.40 -3.65
CA GLU A 79 -5.81 7.57 -3.26
C GLU A 79 -5.58 6.48 -4.32
N VAL A 80 -6.63 5.91 -4.89
CA VAL A 80 -6.55 4.77 -5.83
C VAL A 80 -6.50 5.17 -7.30
N GLU A 81 -6.50 6.46 -7.62
CA GLU A 81 -6.56 6.96 -8.99
C GLU A 81 -5.26 6.68 -9.76
N LEU A 82 -5.39 6.17 -10.99
CA LEU A 82 -4.27 5.94 -11.90
C LEU A 82 -4.17 7.11 -12.89
N PHE A 83 -3.02 7.79 -12.92
CA PHE A 83 -2.72 8.93 -13.80
C PHE A 83 -1.85 8.54 -15.00
#